data_AF-A0A9E0DA21-F1
#
_entry.id   AF-A0A9E0DA21-F1
#
_cell.length_a   1.000
_cell.length_b   1.000
_cell.length_c   1.000
_cell.angle_alpha   90.00
_cell.angle_beta   90.00
_cell.angle_gamma   90.00
#
_symmetry.space_group_name_H-M   'P 1'
#
loop_
_entity.id
_entity.type
_entity.pdbx_description
1 polymer ?
#
loop_
_entity_poly.entity_id
_entity_poly.type
_entity_poly.pdbx_seq_one_letter_code
_entity_poly.pdbx_strand_id
1 'polypeptide(L)'
;MNRLTASTILRLAALVVVLLGLYALVTGWRSYANPQVVVEWSTATELDTAGFNLYRGTSPDGPFVQVNQQLLPSSPDPLTGGDYAFADSDVDPGRSYFYELEEVEYNGASQRFPPIQVTAGGSLLSLVLAGLIVAAGGALFWTARGGKGDKHDRTTG
;
A
#
# COMPACT_ATOMS: atom_id res chain seq x y z
N MET A 1 11.54 29.78 30.53
CA MET A 1 11.67 29.15 29.20
C MET A 1 11.49 30.23 28.12
N ASN A 2 12.48 30.49 27.27
CA ASN A 2 12.49 31.66 26.39
C ASN A 2 11.54 31.50 25.19
N ARG A 3 10.75 32.52 24.85
CA ARG A 3 9.84 32.50 23.68
C ARG A 3 10.55 32.19 22.36
N LEU A 4 11.84 32.50 22.26
CA LEU A 4 12.69 32.17 21.11
C LEU A 4 12.88 30.64 20.93
N THR A 5 13.00 29.87 22.01
CA THR A 5 13.16 28.40 21.91
C THR A 5 11.85 27.73 21.49
N ALA A 6 10.71 28.20 22.01
CA ALA A 6 9.39 27.68 21.64
C ALA A 6 9.07 27.87 20.13
N SER A 7 9.34 29.06 19.57
CA SER A 7 9.12 29.31 18.13
C SER A 7 10.02 28.46 17.23
N THR A 8 11.24 28.15 17.69
CA THR A 8 12.19 27.32 16.95
C THR A 8 11.75 25.85 16.97
N ILE A 9 11.33 25.34 18.13
CA ILE A 9 10.78 23.99 18.28
C ILE A 9 9.55 23.81 17.38
N LEU A 10 8.64 24.79 17.36
CA LEU A 10 7.44 24.72 16.53
C LEU A 10 7.76 24.66 15.03
N ARG A 11 8.80 25.38 14.57
CA ARG A 11 9.24 25.34 13.17
C ARG A 11 9.90 24.02 12.81
N LEU A 12 10.73 23.47 13.70
CA LEU A 12 11.32 22.15 13.49
C LEU A 12 10.24 21.07 13.44
N ALA A 13 9.25 21.14 14.32
CA ALA A 13 8.10 20.24 14.28
C ALA A 13 7.31 20.38 12.97
N ALA A 14 7.03 21.60 12.52
CA ALA A 14 6.36 21.84 11.24
C ALA A 14 7.17 21.32 10.04
N LEU A 15 8.50 21.47 10.05
CA LEU A 15 9.38 20.91 9.03
C LEU A 15 9.34 19.38 9.03
N VAL A 16 9.35 18.74 10.20
CA VAL A 16 9.19 17.28 10.32
C VAL A 16 7.86 16.84 9.72
N VAL A 17 6.75 17.55 9.99
CA VAL A 17 5.44 17.24 9.38
C VAL A 17 5.49 17.34 7.85
N VAL A 18 6.12 18.38 7.30
CA VAL A 18 6.31 18.52 5.85
C VAL A 18 7.13 17.35 5.30
N LEU A 19 8.24 16.99 5.94
CA LEU A 19 9.10 15.90 5.49
C LEU A 19 8.39 14.54 5.55
N LEU A 20 7.59 14.28 6.59
CA LEU A 20 6.74 13.10 6.68
C LEU A 20 5.68 13.07 5.58
N GLY A 21 5.04 14.20 5.29
CA GLY A 21 4.08 14.34 4.20
C GLY A 21 4.72 14.10 2.83
N LEU A 22 5.90 14.66 2.58
CA LEU A 22 6.65 14.42 1.34
C LEU A 22 7.07 12.95 1.20
N TYR A 23 7.55 12.34 2.28
CA TYR A 23 7.86 10.91 2.31
C TYR A 23 6.62 10.07 1.95
N ALA A 24 5.48 10.34 2.59
CA ALA A 24 4.22 9.66 2.29
C ALA A 24 3.73 9.89 0.84
N LEU A 25 3.99 11.08 0.28
CA LEU A 25 3.63 11.39 -1.10
C LEU A 25 4.49 10.59 -2.09
N VAL A 26 5.80 10.47 -1.82
CA VAL A 26 6.71 9.67 -2.65
C VAL A 26 6.33 8.18 -2.60
N THR A 27 6.08 7.62 -1.41
CA THR A 27 5.71 6.20 -1.29
C THR A 27 4.32 5.93 -1.86
N GLY A 28 3.34 6.78 -1.55
CA GLY A 28 1.99 6.68 -2.10
C GLY A 28 1.98 6.79 -3.64
N TRP A 29 2.78 7.68 -4.21
CA TRP A 29 2.89 7.83 -5.66
C TRP A 29 3.46 6.58 -6.33
N ARG A 30 4.50 5.98 -5.74
CA ARG A 30 5.08 4.73 -6.25
C ARG A 30 4.04 3.61 -6.28
N SER A 31 3.28 3.44 -5.21
CA SER A 31 2.20 2.45 -5.15
C SER A 31 1.04 2.75 -6.10
N TYR A 32 0.72 4.02 -6.33
CA TYR A 32 -0.33 4.42 -7.29
C TYR A 32 0.10 4.21 -8.74
N ALA A 33 1.36 4.51 -9.07
CA ALA A 33 1.91 4.37 -10.41
C ALA A 33 2.25 2.91 -10.77
N ASN A 34 2.49 2.06 -9.78
CA ASN A 34 2.77 0.64 -9.93
C ASN A 34 1.88 -0.14 -8.95
N PRO A 35 0.57 -0.19 -9.20
CA PRO A 35 -0.36 -0.91 -8.35
C PRO A 35 -0.08 -2.40 -8.43
N GLN A 36 -0.30 -3.09 -7.31
CA GLN A 36 -0.08 -4.53 -7.21
C GLN A 36 -0.99 -5.12 -6.15
N VAL A 37 -1.39 -6.37 -6.37
CA VAL A 37 -1.88 -7.28 -5.33
C VAL A 37 -0.83 -8.36 -5.09
N VAL A 38 -0.54 -8.66 -3.82
CA VAL A 38 0.23 -9.85 -3.43
C VAL A 38 -0.75 -10.84 -2.83
N VAL A 39 -0.87 -12.01 -3.45
CA VAL A 39 -1.66 -13.12 -2.92
C VAL A 39 -0.70 -14.08 -2.24
N GLU A 40 -0.94 -14.37 -0.97
CA GLU A 40 -0.11 -15.26 -0.15
C GLU A 40 -0.95 -16.44 0.31
N TRP A 41 -0.37 -17.63 0.28
CA TRP A 41 -0.98 -18.84 0.82
C TRP A 41 0.11 -19.76 1.35
N SER A 42 -0.30 -20.67 2.22
CA SER A 42 0.57 -21.71 2.74
C SER A 42 -0.15 -23.05 2.78
N THR A 43 0.62 -24.10 2.68
CA THR A 43 0.15 -25.49 2.73
C THR A 43 0.86 -26.21 3.87
N ALA A 44 0.17 -27.16 4.49
CA ALA A 44 0.78 -28.02 5.51
C ALA A 44 1.46 -29.26 4.89
N THR A 45 0.89 -29.77 3.81
CA THR A 45 1.34 -30.94 3.05
C THR A 45 0.88 -30.80 1.60
N GLU A 46 1.62 -31.36 0.67
CA GLU A 46 1.42 -31.26 -0.77
C GLU A 46 1.62 -32.63 -1.45
N LEU A 47 1.08 -33.67 -0.80
CA LEU A 47 1.09 -35.02 -1.35
C LEU A 47 0.32 -35.02 -2.68
N ASP A 48 0.99 -35.50 -3.73
CA ASP A 48 0.49 -35.56 -5.10
C ASP A 48 0.23 -34.19 -5.78
N THR A 49 0.53 -33.08 -5.11
CA THR A 49 0.41 -31.73 -5.68
C THR A 49 1.51 -31.45 -6.69
N ALA A 50 1.13 -31.17 -7.94
CA ALA A 50 2.04 -30.71 -9.00
C ALA A 50 2.31 -29.20 -8.91
N GLY A 51 1.34 -28.41 -8.43
CA GLY A 51 1.49 -26.98 -8.26
C GLY A 51 0.17 -26.24 -8.20
N PHE A 52 0.24 -24.93 -8.42
CA PHE A 52 -0.88 -24.02 -8.21
C PHE A 52 -1.12 -23.09 -9.40
N ASN A 53 -2.38 -22.80 -9.66
CA ASN A 53 -2.80 -21.67 -10.48
C ASN A 53 -3.54 -20.65 -9.61
N LEU A 54 -3.48 -19.39 -10.04
CA LEU A 54 -4.23 -18.29 -9.46
C LEU A 54 -5.14 -17.70 -10.51
N TYR A 55 -6.36 -17.39 -10.08
CA TYR A 55 -7.35 -16.74 -10.92
C TYR A 55 -7.81 -15.45 -10.27
N ARG A 56 -8.07 -14.43 -11.08
CA ARG A 56 -8.57 -13.11 -10.66
C ARG A 56 -9.96 -12.85 -11.26
N GLY A 57 -10.86 -12.30 -10.46
CA GLY A 57 -12.18 -11.84 -10.86
C GLY A 57 -12.50 -10.46 -10.26
N THR A 58 -13.50 -9.77 -10.83
CA THR A 58 -14.00 -8.48 -10.31
C THR A 58 -15.29 -8.60 -9.50
N SER A 59 -15.75 -9.84 -9.28
CA SER A 59 -16.97 -10.22 -8.55
C SER A 59 -16.67 -11.52 -7.80
N PRO A 60 -17.29 -11.77 -6.63
CA PRO A 60 -17.13 -13.03 -5.91
C PRO A 60 -17.61 -14.24 -6.73
N ASP A 61 -18.57 -14.05 -7.65
CA ASP A 61 -19.13 -15.11 -8.48
C ASP A 61 -18.45 -15.23 -9.85
N GLY A 62 -17.35 -14.50 -10.07
CA GLY A 62 -16.64 -14.46 -11.34
C GLY A 62 -17.28 -13.56 -12.42
N PRO A 63 -16.88 -13.70 -13.69
CA PRO A 63 -15.93 -14.69 -14.20
C PRO A 63 -14.51 -14.47 -13.66
N PHE A 64 -13.78 -15.58 -13.55
CA PHE A 64 -12.38 -15.61 -13.12
C PHE A 64 -11.46 -15.90 -14.30
N VAL A 65 -10.31 -15.21 -14.37
CA VAL A 65 -9.28 -15.40 -15.40
C VAL A 65 -7.96 -15.79 -14.73
N GLN A 66 -7.24 -16.76 -15.31
CA GLN A 66 -5.94 -17.18 -14.78
C GLN A 66 -4.92 -16.03 -14.92
N VAL A 67 -4.14 -15.78 -13.87
CA VAL A 67 -3.17 -14.66 -13.84
C VAL A 67 -1.71 -15.11 -13.89
N ASN A 68 -1.40 -16.34 -13.46
CA ASN A 68 -0.06 -16.91 -13.60
C ASN A 68 0.09 -17.56 -14.99
N GLN A 69 1.19 -17.26 -15.68
CA GLN A 69 1.47 -17.81 -17.03
C GLN A 69 1.91 -19.28 -17.02
N GLN A 70 2.57 -19.69 -15.94
CA GLN A 70 3.08 -21.04 -15.73
C GLN A 70 2.55 -21.55 -14.40
N LEU A 71 2.35 -22.87 -14.28
CA LEU A 71 2.00 -23.51 -13.02
C LEU A 71 3.05 -23.15 -11.96
N LEU A 72 2.59 -22.63 -10.83
CA LEU A 72 3.46 -22.30 -9.72
C LEU A 72 3.85 -23.61 -9.03
N PRO A 73 5.15 -23.97 -8.97
CA PRO A 73 5.56 -25.29 -8.52
C PRO A 73 5.21 -25.50 -7.05
N SER A 74 4.88 -26.74 -6.69
CA SER A 74 4.77 -27.18 -5.31
C SER A 74 6.14 -27.26 -4.63
N SER A 75 6.10 -27.47 -3.32
CA SER A 75 7.24 -27.56 -2.43
C SER A 75 8.14 -28.74 -2.81
N PRO A 76 9.48 -28.59 -2.68
CA PRO A 76 10.39 -29.71 -2.89
C PRO A 76 10.22 -30.82 -1.83
N ASP A 77 9.62 -30.53 -0.67
CA ASP A 77 9.26 -31.53 0.33
C ASP A 77 7.73 -31.56 0.53
N PRO A 78 7.03 -32.54 -0.08
CA PRO A 78 5.58 -32.69 0.02
C PRO A 78 5.06 -32.88 1.45
N LEU A 79 5.90 -33.33 2.40
CA LEU A 79 5.45 -33.59 3.77
C LEU A 79 5.43 -32.33 4.64
N THR A 80 6.09 -31.26 4.22
CA THR A 80 6.13 -29.99 4.96
C THR A 80 5.33 -28.88 4.29
N GLY A 81 4.86 -29.09 3.05
CA GLY A 81 4.21 -28.05 2.27
C GLY A 81 5.14 -26.87 2.00
N GLY A 82 4.56 -25.69 1.75
CA GLY A 82 5.31 -24.48 1.43
C GLY A 82 4.56 -23.19 1.73
N ASP A 83 5.31 -22.09 1.77
CA ASP A 83 4.80 -20.72 1.81
C ASP A 83 5.02 -20.07 0.44
N TYR A 84 3.96 -19.44 -0.08
CA TYR A 84 3.95 -18.92 -1.44
C TYR A 84 3.45 -17.48 -1.48
N ALA A 85 3.94 -16.75 -2.48
CA ALA A 85 3.48 -15.41 -2.81
C ALA A 85 3.44 -15.22 -4.33
N PHE A 86 2.34 -14.66 -4.83
CA PHE A 86 2.20 -14.27 -6.22
C PHE A 86 1.91 -12.78 -6.35
N ALA A 87 2.66 -12.14 -7.25
CA ALA A 87 2.59 -10.71 -7.53
C ALA A 87 1.74 -10.45 -8.77
N ASP A 88 0.54 -9.92 -8.58
CA ASP A 88 -0.31 -9.47 -9.68
C ASP A 88 -0.21 -7.95 -9.86
N SER A 89 0.47 -7.53 -10.93
CA SER A 89 0.69 -6.13 -11.29
C SER A 89 -0.29 -5.60 -12.35
N ASP A 90 -1.21 -6.44 -12.87
CA ASP A 90 -2.18 -6.03 -13.88
C ASP A 90 -3.51 -5.64 -13.22
N VAL A 91 -3.43 -4.66 -12.33
CA VAL A 91 -4.54 -4.22 -11.48
C VAL A 91 -4.67 -2.70 -11.47
N ASP A 92 -5.87 -2.21 -11.15
CA ASP A 92 -6.13 -0.78 -11.00
C ASP A 92 -5.81 -0.36 -9.56
N PRO A 93 -5.18 0.81 -9.33
CA PRO A 93 -4.84 1.27 -7.98
C PRO A 93 -6.09 1.44 -7.12
N GLY A 94 -6.09 0.80 -5.95
CA GLY A 94 -7.14 0.94 -4.94
C GLY A 94 -8.43 0.20 -5.28
N ARG A 95 -8.45 -0.57 -6.36
CA ARG A 95 -9.59 -1.42 -6.74
C ARG A 95 -9.50 -2.77 -6.02
N SER A 96 -10.66 -3.29 -5.61
CA SER A 96 -10.78 -4.62 -5.03
C SER A 96 -10.99 -5.67 -6.12
N TYR A 97 -10.33 -6.81 -5.94
CA TYR A 97 -10.37 -7.99 -6.79
C TYR A 97 -10.64 -9.23 -5.94
N PHE A 98 -11.08 -10.30 -6.59
CA PHE A 98 -11.31 -11.61 -5.98
C PHE A 98 -10.30 -12.59 -6.55
N TYR A 99 -9.66 -13.38 -5.70
CA TYR A 99 -8.66 -14.37 -6.11
C TYR A 99 -9.05 -15.78 -5.70
N GLU A 100 -9.04 -16.71 -6.64
CA GLU A 100 -9.18 -18.14 -6.40
C GLU A 100 -7.82 -18.82 -6.57
N LEU A 101 -7.49 -19.67 -5.61
CA LEU A 101 -6.37 -20.60 -5.71
C LEU A 101 -6.89 -21.92 -6.30
N GLU A 102 -6.17 -22.46 -7.27
CA GLU A 102 -6.37 -23.80 -7.79
C GLU A 102 -5.13 -24.63 -7.48
N GLU A 103 -5.33 -25.77 -6.82
CA GLU A 103 -4.33 -26.81 -6.68
C GLU A 103 -4.47 -27.80 -7.83
N VAL A 104 -3.36 -28.19 -8.44
CA VAL A 104 -3.28 -29.17 -9.52
C VAL A 104 -2.45 -30.36 -9.05
N GLU A 105 -2.98 -31.56 -9.22
CA GLU A 105 -2.31 -32.82 -8.89
C GLU A 105 -1.51 -33.38 -10.10
N TYR A 106 -0.54 -34.25 -9.85
CA TYR A 106 0.24 -34.91 -10.92
C TYR A 106 -0.59 -35.80 -11.85
N ASN A 107 -1.75 -36.28 -11.38
CA ASN A 107 -2.69 -37.08 -12.17
C ASN A 107 -3.61 -36.21 -13.06
N GLY A 108 -3.50 -34.87 -12.97
CA GLY A 108 -4.33 -33.91 -13.72
C GLY A 108 -5.65 -33.54 -13.05
N ALA A 109 -5.97 -34.09 -11.87
CA ALA A 109 -7.06 -33.60 -11.04
C ALA A 109 -6.73 -32.19 -10.51
N SER A 110 -7.76 -31.43 -10.16
CA SER A 110 -7.59 -30.09 -9.63
C SER A 110 -8.72 -29.73 -8.67
N GLN A 111 -8.39 -28.92 -7.67
CA GLN A 111 -9.34 -28.35 -6.72
C GLN A 111 -9.21 -26.82 -6.70
N ARG A 112 -10.34 -26.12 -6.77
CA ARG A 112 -10.40 -24.67 -6.54
C ARG A 112 -10.90 -24.35 -5.14
N PHE A 113 -10.25 -23.39 -4.50
CA PHE A 113 -10.63 -22.86 -3.20
C PHE A 113 -11.52 -21.63 -3.37
N PRO A 114 -12.44 -21.37 -2.41
CA PRO A 114 -13.29 -20.19 -2.45
C PRO A 114 -12.49 -18.88 -2.58
N PRO A 115 -13.03 -17.88 -3.29
CA PRO A 115 -12.29 -16.65 -3.54
C PRO A 115 -12.10 -15.82 -2.28
N ILE A 116 -10.93 -15.17 -2.19
CA ILE A 116 -10.66 -14.11 -1.21
C ILE A 116 -10.73 -12.75 -1.88
N GLN A 117 -11.21 -11.73 -1.17
CA GLN A 117 -11.19 -10.35 -1.65
C GLN A 117 -9.91 -9.66 -1.22
N VAL A 118 -9.19 -9.04 -2.16
CA VAL A 118 -7.98 -8.26 -1.90
C VAL A 118 -8.04 -6.93 -2.64
N THR A 119 -7.63 -5.85 -1.98
CA THR A 119 -7.57 -4.51 -2.58
C THR A 119 -6.16 -4.20 -3.05
N ALA A 120 -6.03 -3.81 -4.32
CA ALA A 120 -4.76 -3.39 -4.90
C ALA A 120 -4.16 -2.20 -4.16
N GLY A 121 -2.83 -2.18 -4.06
CA GLY A 121 -2.10 -1.05 -3.52
C GLY A 121 -2.29 0.23 -4.34
N GLY A 122 -1.94 1.37 -3.74
CA GLY A 122 -2.05 2.68 -4.36
C GLY A 122 -3.48 3.23 -4.28
N SER A 123 -3.69 4.30 -3.52
CA SER A 123 -5.00 4.95 -3.43
C SER A 123 -4.85 6.46 -3.59
N LEU A 124 -5.79 7.07 -4.32
CA LEU A 124 -5.87 8.53 -4.43
C LEU A 124 -6.06 9.19 -3.06
N LEU A 125 -6.77 8.53 -2.13
CA LEU A 125 -6.96 9.08 -0.80
C LEU A 125 -5.63 9.21 -0.05
N SER A 126 -4.74 8.22 -0.15
CA SER A 126 -3.41 8.28 0.47
C SER A 126 -2.58 9.45 -0.07
N LEU A 127 -2.67 9.73 -1.37
CA LEU A 127 -2.01 10.88 -1.99
C LEU A 127 -2.60 12.21 -1.51
N VAL A 128 -3.92 12.32 -1.45
CA VAL A 128 -4.60 13.53 -0.96
C VAL A 128 -4.23 13.79 0.50
N LEU A 129 -4.26 12.77 1.36
CA LEU A 129 -3.86 12.89 2.77
C LEU A 129 -2.40 13.33 2.90
N ALA A 130 -1.48 12.75 2.13
CA ALA A 130 -0.08 13.18 2.11
C ALA A 130 0.07 14.65 1.69
N GLY A 131 -0.68 15.08 0.66
CA GLY A 131 -0.71 16.48 0.22
C GLY A 131 -1.25 17.43 1.31
N LEU A 132 -2.31 17.04 2.02
CA LEU A 132 -2.86 17.81 3.14
C LEU A 132 -1.86 17.92 4.30
N ILE A 133 -1.09 16.86 4.60
CA ILE A 133 -0.04 16.89 5.62
C ILE A 133 1.05 17.91 5.24
N VAL A 134 1.49 17.90 3.97
CA VAL A 134 2.46 18.90 3.46
C VAL A 134 1.90 20.31 3.58
N ALA A 135 0.65 20.54 3.17
CA ALA A 135 0.00 21.84 3.25
C ALA A 135 -0.14 22.35 4.70
N ALA A 136 -0.58 21.49 5.62
CA ALA A 136 -0.72 21.81 7.03
C ALA A 136 0.63 22.12 7.70
N GLY A 137 1.67 21.32 7.43
CA GLY A 137 3.03 21.57 7.90
C GLY A 137 3.59 22.88 7.36
N GLY A 138 3.36 23.20 6.08
CA GLY A 138 3.75 24.47 5.48
C GLY A 138 3.05 25.68 6.11
N ALA A 139 1.74 25.59 6.36
CA ALA A 139 0.97 26.64 7.02
C ALA A 139 1.43 26.88 8.48
N LEU A 140 1.70 25.81 9.23
CA LEU A 140 2.27 25.90 10.57
C LEU A 140 3.67 26.54 10.57
N PHE A 141 4.50 26.17 9.59
CA PHE A 141 5.81 26.77 9.43
C PHE A 141 5.73 28.28 9.13
N TRP A 142 4.79 28.68 8.26
CA TRP A 142 4.56 30.08 7.88
C TRP A 142 4.03 30.92 9.05
N THR A 143 3.03 30.44 9.78
CA THR A 143 2.48 31.15 10.95
C THR A 143 3.50 31.28 12.09
N ALA A 144 4.34 30.26 12.31
CA ALA A 144 5.46 30.33 13.25
C ALA A 144 6.56 31.34 12.84
N ARG A 145 6.55 31.82 11.59
CA ARG A 145 7.44 32.89 11.09
C ARG A 145 6.89 34.29 11.41
N GLY A 146 5.57 34.49 11.32
CA GLY A 146 4.89 35.80 11.39
C GLY A 146 4.82 36.47 12.77
N GLY A 147 5.22 35.81 13.86
CA GLY A 147 5.13 36.36 15.22
C GLY A 147 6.11 37.51 15.57
N LYS A 148 6.71 38.18 14.57
CA LYS A 148 7.74 39.20 14.78
C LYS A 148 7.58 40.38 13.82
N GLY A 149 6.55 41.19 14.00
CA GLY A 149 6.45 42.49 13.33
C GLY A 149 5.04 43.02 13.15
N ASP A 150 4.42 43.53 14.23
CA ASP A 150 3.47 44.63 14.09
C ASP A 150 3.39 45.44 15.39
N LYS A 151 4.44 46.22 15.63
CA LYS A 151 4.42 47.37 16.55
C LYS A 151 5.27 48.48 15.93
N HIS A 152 4.86 48.96 14.76
CA HIS A 152 5.26 50.29 14.35
C HIS A 152 4.36 51.30 15.05
N ASP A 153 4.90 51.79 16.17
CA ASP A 153 4.95 53.19 16.53
C ASP A 153 3.83 54.09 15.97
N ARG A 154 2.75 54.23 16.76
CA ARG A 154 1.93 55.45 16.74
C ARG A 154 2.24 56.25 18.00
N THR A 155 3.42 56.85 18.04
CA THR A 155 3.69 58.00 18.90
C THR A 155 4.48 59.04 18.15
N THR A 156 3.79 59.98 17.47
CA THR A 156 4.20 61.38 17.31
C THR A 156 3.10 62.15 16.57
N GLY A 157 2.65 63.27 17.16
CA GLY A 157 1.87 64.32 16.50
C GLY A 157 0.52 64.58 17.12
#